data_AF-A0A531A0X7-F1
#
_entry.id   AF-A0A531A0X7-F1
#
_cell.length_a   1.000
_cell.length_b   1.000
_cell.length_c   1.000
_cell.angle_alpha   90.00
_cell.angle_beta   90.00
_cell.angle_gamma   90.00
#
_symmetry.space_group_name_H-M   'P 1'
#
loop_
_entity.id
_entity.type
_entity.pdbx_description
1 polymer ?
#
loop_
_entity_poly.entity_id
_entity_poly.type
_entity_poly.pdbx_seq_one_letter_code
_entity_poly.pdbx_strand_id
1 'polypeptide(L)'
;MLLAQTGIAFPVTAFAFPVTVDSCGTPLTFDAAPKRAVIQDMNMAEMAFALGLQPSIVGLTGITGWYKVGPEFKAGQGAIPELAPKYPTLENLVAVEPDFFFAGWYY
;
A
#
# COMPACT_ATOMS: atom_id res chain seq x y z
N MET A 1 -4.64 41.48 21.23
CA MET A 1 -4.85 40.16 21.88
C MET A 1 -5.54 39.29 20.83
N LEU A 2 -5.02 38.20 20.27
CA LEU A 2 -3.77 37.46 20.48
C LEU A 2 -3.60 36.48 19.29
N LEU A 3 -2.37 36.36 18.81
CA LEU A 3 -1.75 35.33 17.94
C LEU A 3 -2.27 35.08 16.52
N ALA A 4 -1.59 35.70 15.55
CA ALA A 4 -1.42 35.15 14.21
C ALA A 4 -0.63 33.82 14.31
N GLN A 5 -1.24 32.71 13.93
CA GLN A 5 -0.55 31.43 13.75
C GLN A 5 0.09 31.43 12.37
N THR A 6 1.38 31.74 12.32
CA THR A 6 2.24 31.41 11.19
C THR A 6 2.32 29.89 11.10
N GLY A 7 1.56 29.31 10.16
CA GLY A 7 1.62 27.88 9.87
C GLY A 7 3.05 27.51 9.46
N ILE A 8 3.71 26.70 10.27
CA ILE A 8 4.98 26.08 9.89
C ILE A 8 4.62 25.03 8.84
N ALA A 9 4.82 25.37 7.57
CA ALA A 9 4.78 24.39 6.50
C ALA A 9 6.00 23.48 6.65
N PHE A 10 5.79 22.23 7.04
CA PHE A 10 6.82 21.22 6.92
C PHE A 10 7.10 21.02 5.43
N PRO A 11 8.37 21.12 4.97
CA PRO A 11 8.69 20.74 3.62
C PRO A 11 8.40 19.25 3.48
N VAL A 12 7.36 18.91 2.72
CA VAL A 12 7.23 17.55 2.20
C VAL A 12 8.35 17.42 1.18
N THR A 13 9.45 16.77 1.56
CA THR A 13 10.48 16.38 0.61
C THR A 13 9.86 15.35 -0.32
N ALA A 14 9.32 15.81 -1.45
CA ALA A 14 9.01 14.93 -2.56
C ALA A 14 10.34 14.35 -3.03
N PHE A 15 10.51 13.03 -2.89
CA PHE A 15 11.63 12.37 -3.55
C PHE A 15 11.48 12.61 -5.06
N ALA A 16 12.52 13.22 -5.66
CA ALA A 16 12.61 13.26 -7.10
C ALA A 16 12.81 11.83 -7.58
N PHE A 17 11.99 11.40 -8.54
CA PHE A 17 12.20 10.13 -9.22
C PHE A 17 13.43 10.23 -10.13
N PRO A 18 14.17 9.13 -10.34
CA PRO A 18 13.88 7.77 -9.86
C PRO A 18 14.25 7.54 -8.38
N VAL A 19 13.51 6.67 -7.70
CA VAL A 19 13.80 6.22 -6.34
C VAL A 19 14.26 4.78 -6.38
N THR A 20 15.42 4.48 -5.78
CA THR A 20 15.91 3.11 -5.64
C THR A 20 15.81 2.65 -4.19
N VAL A 21 15.20 1.49 -3.97
CA VAL A 21 15.03 0.85 -2.66
C VAL A 21 15.71 -0.51 -2.69
N ASP A 22 16.50 -0.82 -1.68
CA ASP A 22 16.99 -2.19 -1.48
C ASP A 22 15.85 -3.03 -0.87
N SER A 23 15.36 -4.00 -1.63
CA SER A 23 14.33 -4.94 -1.20
C SER A 23 14.95 -6.32 -1.07
N CYS A 24 15.22 -6.74 0.16
CA CYS A 24 15.83 -8.04 0.46
C CYS A 24 17.18 -8.27 -0.25
N GLY A 25 18.01 -7.23 -0.39
CA GLY A 25 19.29 -7.30 -1.10
C GLY A 25 19.18 -7.17 -2.63
N THR A 26 17.97 -6.95 -3.15
CA THR A 26 17.75 -6.64 -4.58
C THR A 26 17.42 -5.16 -4.73
N PRO A 27 18.21 -4.37 -5.46
CA PRO A 27 17.88 -2.98 -5.73
C PRO A 27 16.70 -2.91 -6.72
N LEU A 28 15.62 -2.26 -6.31
CA LEU A 28 14.45 -1.96 -7.13
C LEU A 28 14.37 -0.46 -7.39
N THR A 29 14.32 -0.06 -8.66
CA THR A 29 14.19 1.34 -9.07
C THR A 29 12.78 1.62 -9.56
N PHE A 30 12.17 2.66 -9.02
CA PHE A 30 10.85 3.15 -9.40
C PHE A 30 11.01 4.50 -10.09
N ASP A 31 10.54 4.63 -11.32
CA ASP A 31 10.59 5.87 -12.10
C ASP A 31 9.42 6.83 -11.82
N ALA A 32 8.39 6.33 -11.12
CA ALA A 32 7.24 7.09 -10.69
C ALA A 32 6.60 6.42 -9.46
N ALA A 33 5.74 7.17 -8.76
CA ALA A 33 4.94 6.63 -7.67
C ALA A 33 3.97 5.55 -8.21
N PRO A 34 3.83 4.40 -7.55
CA PRO A 34 2.82 3.39 -7.88
C PRO A 34 1.42 3.99 -7.91
N LYS A 35 0.60 3.55 -8.87
CA LYS A 35 -0.79 4.00 -9.02
C LYS A 35 -1.78 2.83 -8.95
N ARG A 36 -1.29 1.60 -9.06
CA ARG A 36 -2.08 0.36 -9.09
C ARG A 36 -1.42 -0.72 -8.25
N ALA A 37 -1.31 -0.45 -6.95
CA ALA A 37 -0.72 -1.36 -5.99
C ALA A 37 -1.66 -2.51 -5.63
N VAL A 38 -1.12 -3.72 -5.54
CA VAL A 38 -1.73 -4.83 -4.79
C VAL A 38 -0.91 -5.07 -3.53
N ILE A 39 -1.59 -5.16 -2.39
CA ILE A 39 -0.95 -5.32 -1.08
C ILE A 39 -1.31 -6.70 -0.50
N GLN A 40 -0.28 -7.48 -0.19
CA GLN A 40 -0.40 -8.82 0.39
C GLN A 40 -0.17 -8.75 1.90
N ASP A 41 -1.06 -9.42 2.66
CA ASP A 41 -1.07 -9.56 4.11
C ASP A 41 -1.58 -8.34 4.89
N MET A 42 -2.15 -8.60 6.07
CA MET A 42 -2.86 -7.62 6.90
C MET A 42 -1.96 -6.50 7.42
N ASN A 43 -0.76 -6.83 7.88
CA ASN A 43 0.19 -5.85 8.39
C ASN A 43 0.66 -4.86 7.30
N MET A 44 0.83 -5.33 6.07
CA MET A 44 1.21 -4.47 4.94
C MET A 44 0.05 -3.55 4.54
N ALA A 45 -1.17 -4.09 4.54
CA ALA A 45 -2.38 -3.30 4.27
C ALA A 45 -2.57 -2.20 5.33
N GLU A 46 -2.44 -2.52 6.62
CA GLU A 46 -2.54 -1.54 7.71
C GLU A 46 -1.46 -0.46 7.62
N MET A 47 -0.23 -0.81 7.24
CA MET A 47 0.82 0.16 6.97
C MET A 47 0.43 1.12 5.83
N ALA A 48 -0.08 0.58 4.73
CA ALA A 48 -0.54 1.39 3.61
C ALA A 48 -1.70 2.31 4.01
N PHE A 49 -2.62 1.83 4.86
CA PHE A 49 -3.74 2.63 5.37
C PHE A 49 -3.27 3.76 6.28
N ALA A 50 -2.30 3.50 7.17
CA ALA A 50 -1.72 4.51 8.04
C ALA A 50 -1.01 5.63 7.27
N LEU A 51 -0.48 5.32 6.08
CA LEU A 51 0.15 6.27 5.17
C LEU A 51 -0.84 6.96 4.22
N GLY A 52 -2.13 6.60 4.24
CA GLY A 52 -3.15 7.19 3.36
C GLY A 52 -3.03 6.76 1.89
N LEU A 53 -2.44 5.60 1.61
CA LEU A 53 -2.13 5.14 0.25
C LEU A 53 -3.30 4.44 -0.47
N GLN A 54 -4.45 4.30 0.19
CA GLN A 54 -5.67 3.68 -0.35
C GLN A 54 -6.02 4.10 -1.78
N PRO A 55 -5.89 5.38 -2.19
CA PRO A 55 -6.23 5.79 -3.56
C PRO A 55 -5.39 5.13 -4.66
N SER A 56 -4.22 4.57 -4.31
CA SER A 56 -3.32 3.91 -5.26
C SER A 56 -3.42 2.38 -5.19
N ILE A 57 -4.32 1.82 -4.37
CA ILE A 57 -4.46 0.38 -4.17
C ILE A 57 -5.64 -0.15 -4.98
N VAL A 58 -5.38 -1.15 -5.84
CA VAL A 58 -6.39 -1.82 -6.66
C VAL A 58 -6.83 -3.16 -6.10
N GLY A 59 -6.12 -3.69 -5.10
CA GLY A 59 -6.55 -4.90 -4.40
C GLY A 59 -5.73 -5.26 -3.18
N LEU A 60 -6.35 -6.01 -2.28
CA LEU A 60 -5.72 -6.67 -1.15
C LEU A 60 -5.73 -8.18 -1.34
N THR A 61 -4.77 -8.87 -0.75
CA THR A 61 -4.69 -10.33 -0.78
C THR A 61 -4.19 -10.85 0.56
N GLY A 62 -4.57 -12.07 0.94
CA GLY A 62 -4.05 -12.72 2.15
C GLY A 62 -4.60 -12.19 3.47
N ILE A 63 -5.84 -11.70 3.51
CA ILE A 63 -6.43 -11.15 4.74
C ILE A 63 -7.32 -12.20 5.41
N THR A 64 -8.50 -12.46 4.85
CA THR A 64 -9.55 -13.24 5.50
C THR A 64 -9.28 -14.74 5.57
N GLY A 65 -8.32 -15.23 4.78
CA GLY A 65 -7.88 -16.62 4.82
C GLY A 65 -6.97 -16.98 5.99
N TRP A 66 -6.41 -15.98 6.69
CA TRP A 66 -5.49 -16.15 7.81
C TRP A 66 -5.91 -15.39 9.07
N TYR A 67 -6.66 -14.29 8.93
CA TYR A 67 -6.97 -13.36 10.01
C TYR A 67 -8.46 -13.08 10.17
N LYS A 68 -8.87 -12.73 11.39
CA LYS A 68 -10.17 -12.12 11.66
C LYS A 68 -10.05 -10.60 11.49
N VAL A 69 -10.94 -10.03 10.69
CA VAL A 69 -10.89 -8.59 10.37
C VAL A 69 -11.75 -7.79 11.34
N GLY A 70 -11.17 -6.78 11.99
CA GLY A 70 -11.85 -5.86 12.89
C GLY A 70 -12.50 -4.66 12.18
N PRO A 71 -13.33 -3.87 12.88
CA PRO A 71 -13.99 -2.69 12.32
C PRO A 71 -13.02 -1.63 11.80
N GLU A 72 -11.89 -1.42 12.49
CA GLU A 72 -10.86 -0.44 12.11
C GLU A 72 -10.20 -0.80 10.78
N PHE A 73 -9.84 -2.07 10.59
CA PHE A 73 -9.32 -2.55 9.32
C PHE A 73 -10.36 -2.36 8.21
N LYS A 74 -11.63 -2.71 8.45
CA LYS A 74 -12.69 -2.51 7.44
C LYS A 74 -12.90 -1.05 7.08
N ALA A 75 -12.78 -0.13 8.05
CA ALA A 75 -12.82 1.30 7.79
C ALA A 75 -11.62 1.75 6.93
N GLY A 76 -10.41 1.27 7.23
CA GLY A 76 -9.20 1.55 6.45
C GLY A 76 -9.23 0.97 5.04
N GLN A 77 -9.75 -0.26 4.90
CA GLN A 77 -9.93 -0.96 3.63
C GLN A 77 -10.93 -0.25 2.70
N GLY A 78 -12.03 0.27 3.27
CA GLY A 78 -13.08 0.93 2.49
C GLY A 78 -13.61 0.05 1.36
N ALA A 79 -13.52 0.54 0.12
CA ALA A 79 -14.01 -0.14 -1.08
C ALA A 79 -12.95 -1.02 -1.78
N ILE A 80 -11.73 -1.11 -1.25
CA ILE A 80 -10.65 -1.89 -1.89
C ILE A 80 -11.03 -3.38 -1.82
N PRO A 81 -11.11 -4.09 -2.97
CA PRO A 81 -11.48 -5.49 -3.00
C PRO A 81 -10.37 -6.38 -2.42
N GLU A 82 -10.78 -7.46 -1.74
CA GLU A 82 -9.86 -8.57 -1.46
C GLU A 82 -9.91 -9.55 -2.63
N LEU A 83 -8.83 -9.64 -3.41
CA LEU A 83 -8.75 -10.42 -4.65
C LEU A 83 -8.57 -11.92 -4.36
N ALA A 84 -7.90 -12.24 -3.26
CA ALA A 84 -7.69 -13.61 -2.81
C ALA A 84 -7.61 -13.65 -1.27
N PRO A 85 -8.34 -14.56 -0.60
CA PRO A 85 -8.32 -14.66 0.86
C PRO A 85 -6.97 -15.13 1.41
N LYS A 86 -6.20 -15.88 0.62
CA LYS A 86 -4.85 -16.36 0.94
C LYS A 86 -3.87 -15.82 -0.10
N TYR A 87 -3.08 -16.68 -0.73
CA TYR A 87 -2.16 -16.28 -1.79
C TYR A 87 -2.93 -16.01 -3.08
N PRO A 88 -2.61 -14.93 -3.80
CA PRO A 88 -3.16 -14.69 -5.12
C PRO A 88 -2.57 -15.67 -6.13
N THR A 89 -3.39 -16.04 -7.10
CA THR A 89 -2.91 -16.64 -8.36
C THR A 89 -2.36 -15.55 -9.28
N LEU A 90 -1.60 -15.95 -10.30
CA LEU A 90 -1.14 -14.99 -11.31
C LEU A 90 -2.34 -14.34 -12.03
N GLU A 91 -3.40 -15.11 -12.28
CA GLU A 91 -4.65 -14.66 -12.88
C GLU A 91 -5.33 -13.58 -12.04
N ASN A 92 -5.32 -13.71 -10.71
CA ASN A 92 -5.84 -12.66 -9.82
C ASN A 92 -5.06 -11.34 -9.97
N LEU A 93 -3.73 -11.43 -10.09
CA LEU A 93 -2.87 -10.25 -10.22
C LEU A 93 -3.03 -9.62 -11.60
N VAL A 94 -2.86 -10.36 -12.70
CA VAL A 94 -2.92 -9.77 -14.05
C VAL A 94 -4.30 -9.19 -14.38
N ALA A 95 -5.38 -9.72 -13.80
CA ALA A 95 -6.73 -9.22 -14.02
C ALA A 95 -6.95 -7.78 -13.50
N VAL A 96 -6.14 -7.32 -12.55
CA VAL A 96 -6.20 -5.94 -12.02
C VAL A 96 -5.06 -5.06 -12.54
N GLU A 97 -4.22 -5.58 -13.44
CA GLU A 97 -3.10 -4.85 -14.07
C GLU A 97 -2.28 -4.00 -13.08
N PRO A 98 -1.68 -4.62 -12.02
CA PRO A 98 -0.94 -3.89 -11.02
C PRO A 98 0.39 -3.40 -11.56
N ASP A 99 0.82 -2.22 -11.10
CA ASP A 99 2.16 -1.67 -11.36
C ASP A 99 3.12 -1.88 -10.18
N PHE A 100 2.58 -2.35 -9.04
CA PHE A 100 3.33 -2.58 -7.82
C PHE A 100 2.68 -3.70 -7.00
N PHE A 101 3.49 -4.63 -6.50
CA PHE A 101 3.06 -5.66 -5.57
C PHE A 101 3.90 -5.58 -4.30
N PHE A 102 3.25 -5.36 -3.16
CA PHE A 102 3.92 -5.20 -1.87
C PHE A 102 3.56 -6.35 -0.95
N ALA A 103 4.58 -7.11 -0.53
CA ALA A 103 4.40 -8.31 0.28
C ALA A 103 5.54 -8.45 1.31
N GLY A 104 5.23 -9.04 2.47
CA GLY A 104 6.17 -9.14 3.60
C GLY A 104 6.94 -10.46 3.71
N TRP A 105 6.63 -11.47 2.90
CA TRP A 105 7.23 -12.81 2.95
C TRP A 105 7.65 -13.30 1.57
N TYR A 106 8.55 -14.30 1.53
CA TYR A 106 8.94 -15.01 0.31
C TYR A 106 7.71 -15.76 -0.25
N TYR A 107 7.07 -15.18 -1.27
CA TYR A 107 5.94 -15.73 -1.99
C TYR A 107 6.28 -16.01 -3.45
#